data_AF-A0A9X0U351-F1
#
_entry.id   AF-A0A9X0U351-F1
#
_cell.length_a   1.000
_cell.length_b   1.000
_cell.length_c   1.000
_cell.angle_alpha   90.00
_cell.angle_beta   90.00
_cell.angle_gamma   90.00
#
_symmetry.space_group_name_H-M   'P 1'
#
loop_
_entity.id
_entity.type
_entity.pdbx_description
1 polymer ?
#
loop_
_entity_poly.entity_id
_entity_poly.type
_entity_poly.pdbx_seq_one_letter_code
_entity_poly.pdbx_strand_id
1 'polypeptide(L)'
;MSAAEQQSKALAFLRISIGLIFLIFAEYKLTSTRFIRIGMAQYITQFLNEGSYPFVRPFLRNIVLPHSIFFGTIVSISELLIALSLITGVLVRWASVGGLTMMLVLLFSSNYPGPQAPFWEFFGASLEHSILALCFIALLIAPSNQRWALHRSQQ
;
A
#
# COMPACT_ATOMS: atom_id res chain seq x y z
N MET A 1 30.80 -12.19 -8.56
CA MET A 1 29.39 -12.28 -8.10
C MET A 1 28.54 -12.62 -9.31
N SER A 2 27.70 -13.65 -9.26
CA SER A 2 26.88 -14.02 -10.44
C SER A 2 25.72 -13.02 -10.62
N ALA A 3 25.22 -12.87 -11.86
CA ALA A 3 24.08 -11.99 -12.15
C ALA A 3 22.84 -12.35 -11.31
N ALA A 4 22.58 -13.65 -11.15
CA ALA A 4 21.49 -14.15 -10.29
C ALA A 4 21.69 -13.76 -8.82
N GLU A 5 22.92 -13.82 -8.31
CA GLU A 5 23.21 -13.40 -6.94
C GLU A 5 22.96 -11.90 -6.73
N GLN A 6 23.31 -11.07 -7.71
CA GLN A 6 23.08 -9.62 -7.66
C GLN A 6 21.58 -9.29 -7.72
N GLN A 7 20.84 -9.99 -8.58
CA GLN A 7 19.38 -9.85 -8.70
C GLN A 7 18.67 -10.19 -7.39
N SER A 8 19.01 -11.31 -6.74
CA SER A 8 18.38 -11.67 -5.47
C SER A 8 18.71 -10.68 -4.34
N LYS A 9 19.91 -10.07 -4.33
CA LYS A 9 20.27 -9.00 -3.39
C LYS A 9 19.45 -7.72 -3.64
N ALA A 10 19.30 -7.32 -4.90
CA ALA A 10 18.52 -6.16 -5.29
C ALA A 10 17.03 -6.32 -4.91
N LEU A 11 16.44 -7.50 -5.14
CA LEU A 11 15.06 -7.80 -4.75
C LEU A 11 14.88 -7.79 -3.23
N ALA A 12 15.82 -8.36 -2.47
CA ALA A 12 15.77 -8.34 -1.02
C ALA A 12 15.92 -6.92 -0.46
N PHE A 13 16.78 -6.09 -1.06
CA PHE A 13 16.90 -4.67 -0.71
C PHE A 13 15.59 -3.93 -0.98
N LEU A 14 15.03 -4.04 -2.19
CA LEU A 14 13.76 -3.42 -2.55
C LEU A 14 12.64 -3.81 -1.58
N ARG A 15 12.52 -5.10 -1.27
CA ARG A 15 11.55 -5.64 -0.32
C ARG A 15 11.67 -4.98 1.05
N ILE A 16 12.89 -4.91 1.60
CA ILE A 16 13.15 -4.32 2.91
C ILE A 16 12.87 -2.81 2.89
N SER A 17 13.29 -2.09 1.83
CA SER A 17 13.02 -0.65 1.69
C SER A 17 11.53 -0.34 1.69
N ILE A 18 10.72 -1.10 0.94
CA ILE A 18 9.25 -0.93 0.94
C ILE A 18 8.68 -1.28 2.31
N GLY A 19 9.18 -2.35 2.95
CA GLY A 19 8.78 -2.72 4.30
C GLY A 19 9.05 -1.62 5.33
N LEU A 20 10.19 -0.93 5.24
CA LEU A 20 10.53 0.21 6.11
C LEU A 20 9.62 1.41 5.88
N ILE A 21 9.27 1.72 4.62
CA ILE A 21 8.31 2.79 4.30
C ILE A 21 6.95 2.49 4.97
N PHE A 22 6.45 1.26 4.83
CA PHE A 22 5.20 0.84 5.46
C PHE A 22 5.30 0.83 6.99
N LEU A 23 6.47 0.53 7.55
CA LEU A 23 6.69 0.59 9.00
C LEU A 23 6.53 2.03 9.52
N ILE A 24 7.08 3.01 8.81
CA ILE A 24 6.93 4.44 9.16
C ILE A 24 5.46 4.87 9.07
N PHE A 25 4.73 4.44 8.04
CA PHE A 25 3.30 4.72 7.90
C PHE A 25 2.48 4.12 9.05
N ALA A 26 2.77 2.87 9.42
CA ALA A 26 2.11 2.18 10.51
C ALA A 26 2.42 2.83 11.87
N GLU A 27 3.69 3.13 12.14
CA GLU A 27 4.14 3.77 13.38
C GLU A 27 3.42 5.10 13.60
N TYR A 28 3.40 5.97 12.59
CA TYR A 28 2.74 7.27 12.66
C TYR A 28 1.24 7.14 13.00
N LYS A 29 0.56 6.14 12.42
CA LYS A 29 -0.89 5.92 12.63
C LYS A 29 -1.20 5.27 13.97
N LEU A 30 -0.39 4.32 14.41
CA LEU A 30 -0.63 3.53 15.62
C LEU A 30 -0.20 4.26 16.89
N THR A 31 0.91 5.02 16.87
CA THR A 31 1.41 5.74 18.05
C THR A 31 0.53 6.95 18.40
N SER A 32 0.13 7.73 17.40
CA SER A 32 -0.70 8.91 17.62
C SER A 32 -2.16 8.57 17.90
N THR A 33 -2.66 7.42 17.39
CA THR A 33 -4.09 7.01 17.32
C THR A 33 -5.05 8.05 16.73
N ARG A 34 -4.55 9.22 16.35
CA ARG A 34 -5.30 10.36 15.81
C ARG A 34 -5.81 10.04 14.41
N PHE A 35 -5.02 9.29 13.64
CA PHE A 35 -5.44 8.76 12.35
C PHE A 35 -6.71 7.91 12.49
N ILE A 36 -6.72 6.96 13.44
CA ILE A 36 -7.87 6.07 13.64
C ILE A 36 -9.11 6.84 14.09
N ARG A 37 -8.97 7.77 15.03
CA ARG A 37 -10.12 8.45 15.64
C ARG A 37 -10.71 9.57 14.80
N ILE A 38 -9.87 10.30 14.07
CA ILE A 38 -10.26 11.54 13.39
C ILE A 38 -9.72 11.55 11.95
N GLY A 39 -8.45 11.17 11.76
CA GLY A 39 -7.77 11.30 10.48
C GLY A 39 -8.43 10.49 9.36
N MET A 40 -8.91 9.27 9.61
CA MET A 40 -9.55 8.45 8.58
C MET A 40 -10.81 9.13 8.03
N ALA A 41 -11.65 9.67 8.91
CA ALA A 41 -12.84 10.42 8.47
C ALA A 41 -12.44 11.68 7.68
N GLN A 42 -11.38 12.38 8.09
CA GLN A 42 -10.85 13.55 7.38
C GLN A 42 -10.33 13.19 5.99
N TYR A 43 -9.52 12.14 5.86
CA TYR A 43 -9.00 11.64 4.58
C TYR A 43 -10.14 11.26 3.63
N ILE A 44 -11.15 10.53 4.11
CA ILE A 44 -12.29 10.15 3.29
C ILE A 44 -13.12 11.36 2.86
N THR A 45 -13.30 12.34 3.75
CA THR A 45 -13.99 13.60 3.41
C THR A 45 -13.20 14.38 2.37
N GLN A 46 -11.87 14.45 2.51
CA GLN A 46 -10.97 15.08 1.55
C GLN A 46 -11.06 14.39 0.18
N PHE A 47 -11.01 13.06 0.13
CA PHE A 47 -11.19 12.27 -1.10
C PHE A 47 -12.54 12.50 -1.78
N LEU A 48 -13.61 12.70 -1.00
CA LEU A 48 -14.92 13.04 -1.55
C LEU A 48 -14.92 14.45 -2.15
N ASN A 49 -14.19 15.39 -1.56
CA ASN A 49 -14.12 16.80 -1.98
C ASN A 49 -13.15 17.04 -3.15
N GLU A 50 -11.94 16.49 -3.10
CA GLU A 50 -10.85 16.74 -4.06
C GLU A 50 -10.96 15.91 -5.35
N GLY A 51 -11.74 14.83 -5.32
CA GLY A 51 -12.01 14.01 -6.50
C GLY A 51 -11.74 12.54 -6.25
N SER A 52 -12.81 11.78 -6.05
CA SER A 52 -12.83 10.31 -5.98
C SER A 52 -13.51 9.78 -7.22
N TYR A 53 -13.12 8.59 -7.69
CA TYR A 53 -13.77 8.01 -8.86
C TYR A 53 -15.27 7.79 -8.61
N PRO A 54 -16.15 8.09 -9.59
CA PRO A 54 -17.61 8.07 -9.39
C PRO A 54 -18.16 6.76 -8.83
N PHE A 55 -17.56 5.63 -9.18
CA PHE A 55 -18.01 4.31 -8.72
C PHE A 55 -17.61 3.99 -7.27
N VAL A 56 -16.53 4.59 -6.75
CA VAL A 56 -16.08 4.38 -5.36
C VAL A 56 -16.77 5.34 -4.40
N ARG A 57 -17.19 6.52 -4.88
CA ARG A 57 -17.85 7.56 -4.08
C ARG A 57 -18.97 7.06 -3.17
N PRO A 58 -19.96 6.26 -3.64
CA PRO A 58 -21.01 5.72 -2.79
C PRO A 58 -20.48 4.82 -1.68
N PHE A 59 -19.46 4.01 -1.96
CA PHE A 59 -18.81 3.13 -1.00
C PHE A 59 -18.08 3.94 0.10
N LEU A 60 -17.31 4.96 -0.30
CA LEU A 60 -16.62 5.83 0.66
C LEU A 60 -17.61 6.56 1.57
N ARG A 61 -18.66 7.14 0.99
CA ARG A 61 -19.63 7.95 1.73
C ARG A 61 -20.54 7.14 2.65
N ASN A 62 -21.04 6.00 2.18
CA ASN A 62 -22.11 5.28 2.88
C ASN A 62 -21.59 4.13 3.74
N ILE A 63 -20.38 3.62 3.48
CA ILE A 63 -19.82 2.46 4.20
C ILE A 63 -18.59 2.87 4.99
N VAL A 64 -17.59 3.48 4.34
CA VAL A 64 -16.30 3.77 4.98
C VAL A 64 -16.40 4.93 5.96
N LEU A 65 -17.03 6.03 5.57
CA LEU A 65 -17.13 7.24 6.39
C LEU A 65 -17.88 7.01 7.73
N PRO A 66 -19.05 6.34 7.77
CA PRO A 66 -19.75 6.05 9.03
C PRO A 66 -18.98 5.09 9.93
N HIS A 67 -18.15 4.20 9.36
CA HIS A 67 -17.34 3.22 10.08
C HIS A 67 -15.85 3.57 10.04
N SER A 68 -15.53 4.87 10.04
CA SER A 68 -14.16 5.36 9.80
C SER A 68 -13.14 4.86 10.81
N ILE A 69 -13.53 4.67 12.08
CA ILE A 69 -12.67 4.08 13.11
C ILE A 69 -12.30 2.64 12.76
N PHE A 70 -13.27 1.82 12.37
CA PHE A 70 -13.06 0.42 12.01
C PHE A 70 -12.11 0.29 10.81
N PHE A 71 -12.38 1.03 9.73
CA PHE A 71 -11.52 1.02 8.54
C PHE A 71 -10.14 1.62 8.83
N GLY A 72 -10.05 2.68 9.64
CA GLY A 72 -8.79 3.28 10.06
C GLY A 72 -7.92 2.31 10.85
N THR A 73 -8.52 1.52 11.74
CA THR A 73 -7.83 0.44 12.48
C THR A 73 -7.35 -0.66 11.53
N ILE A 74 -8.22 -1.16 10.63
CA ILE A 74 -7.85 -2.19 9.66
C ILE A 74 -6.68 -1.73 8.78
N VAL A 75 -6.73 -0.50 8.25
CA VAL A 75 -5.66 0.06 7.42
C VAL A 75 -4.36 0.13 8.22
N SER A 76 -4.39 0.65 9.44
CA SER A 76 -3.20 0.80 10.28
C SER A 76 -2.56 -0.55 10.64
N ILE A 77 -3.37 -1.55 10.99
CA ILE A 77 -2.90 -2.92 11.27
C ILE A 77 -2.37 -3.58 10.00
N SER A 78 -3.05 -3.41 8.87
CA SER A 78 -2.63 -3.98 7.59
C SER A 78 -1.28 -3.43 7.16
N GLU A 79 -1.05 -2.12 7.30
CA GLU A 79 0.25 -1.51 7.00
C GLU A 79 1.36 -2.08 7.87
N LEU A 80 1.10 -2.30 9.16
CA LEU A 80 2.08 -2.92 10.06
C LEU A 80 2.38 -4.37 9.66
N LEU A 81 1.34 -5.16 9.36
CA LEU A 81 1.51 -6.56 8.96
C LEU A 81 2.28 -6.68 7.64
N ILE A 82 2.02 -5.78 6.68
CA ILE A 82 2.78 -5.69 5.43
C ILE A 82 4.24 -5.35 5.74
N ALA A 83 4.49 -4.32 6.56
CA ALA A 83 5.84 -3.90 6.94
C ALA A 83 6.65 -5.05 7.53
N LEU A 84 6.10 -5.72 8.54
CA LEU A 84 6.76 -6.84 9.22
C LEU A 84 7.01 -8.00 8.26
N SER A 85 6.04 -8.35 7.43
CA SER A 85 6.16 -9.43 6.44
C SER A 85 7.27 -9.14 5.41
N LEU A 86 7.34 -7.90 4.91
CA LEU A 86 8.36 -7.49 3.95
C LEU A 86 9.75 -7.38 4.58
N ILE A 87 9.87 -6.87 5.80
CA ILE A 87 11.18 -6.76 6.48
C ILE A 87 11.71 -8.15 6.79
N THR A 88 10.90 -8.99 7.45
CA THR A 88 11.29 -10.34 7.86
C THR A 88 11.39 -11.33 6.71
N GLY A 89 10.79 -11.04 5.55
CA GLY A 89 10.72 -11.95 4.43
C GLY A 89 9.75 -13.13 4.65
N VAL A 90 8.85 -13.03 5.63
CA VAL A 90 7.83 -14.04 5.96
C VAL A 90 6.50 -13.62 5.32
N LEU A 91 5.77 -14.55 4.71
CA LEU A 91 4.50 -14.29 4.02
C LEU A 91 4.57 -13.15 2.96
N VAL A 92 5.75 -12.92 2.35
CA VAL A 92 5.98 -11.82 1.39
C VAL A 92 4.92 -11.76 0.30
N ARG A 93 4.55 -12.91 -0.28
CA ARG A 93 3.51 -12.98 -1.33
C ARG A 93 2.15 -12.45 -0.85
N TRP A 94 1.71 -12.87 0.34
CA TRP A 94 0.45 -12.41 0.91
C TRP A 94 0.50 -10.94 1.27
N ALA A 95 1.61 -10.47 1.84
CA ALA A 95 1.84 -9.06 2.10
C ALA A 95 1.85 -8.23 0.81
N SER A 96 2.41 -8.75 -0.29
CA SER A 96 2.39 -8.09 -1.60
C SER A 96 0.98 -8.00 -2.18
N VAL A 97 0.15 -9.03 -2.02
CA VAL A 97 -1.27 -8.98 -2.42
C VAL A 97 -2.03 -7.94 -1.59
N GLY A 98 -1.83 -7.92 -0.29
CA GLY A 98 -2.45 -6.94 0.61
C GLY A 98 -2.04 -5.50 0.28
N GLY A 99 -0.73 -5.27 0.10
CA GLY A 99 -0.17 -3.97 -0.29
C GLY A 99 -0.68 -3.50 -1.65
N LEU A 100 -0.69 -4.37 -2.66
CA LEU A 100 -1.25 -4.07 -3.97
C LEU A 100 -2.74 -3.69 -3.87
N THR A 101 -3.53 -4.47 -3.12
CA THR A 101 -4.96 -4.19 -2.92
C THR A 101 -5.16 -2.83 -2.27
N MET A 102 -4.37 -2.51 -1.24
CA MET A 102 -4.43 -1.20 -0.57
C MET A 102 -4.09 -0.05 -1.52
N MET A 103 -3.04 -0.20 -2.34
CA MET A 103 -2.66 0.83 -3.32
C MET A 103 -3.75 1.04 -4.37
N LEU A 104 -4.41 -0.03 -4.84
CA LEU A 104 -5.53 0.08 -5.78
C LEU A 104 -6.74 0.78 -5.16
N VAL A 105 -7.09 0.45 -3.91
CA VAL A 105 -8.19 1.10 -3.20
C VAL A 105 -7.91 2.59 -3.05
N LEU A 106 -6.70 2.98 -2.64
CA LEU A 106 -6.33 4.39 -2.51
C LEU A 106 -6.31 5.10 -3.87
N LEU A 107 -5.75 4.47 -4.90
CA LEU A 107 -5.72 4.97 -6.26
C LEU A 107 -7.12 5.38 -6.77
N PHE A 108 -8.12 4.53 -6.57
CA PHE A 108 -9.48 4.84 -7.00
C PHE A 108 -10.24 5.76 -6.02
N SER A 109 -9.75 5.88 -4.78
CA SER A 109 -10.34 6.75 -3.77
C SER A 109 -9.89 8.20 -3.92
N SER A 110 -8.75 8.49 -4.54
CA SER A 110 -8.15 9.84 -4.56
C SER A 110 -7.85 10.36 -5.97
N ASN A 111 -7.63 11.68 -6.06
CA ASN A 111 -7.02 12.38 -7.19
C ASN A 111 -7.67 12.09 -8.56
N TYR A 112 -8.99 11.93 -8.63
CA TYR A 112 -9.69 11.78 -9.91
C TYR A 112 -9.68 13.10 -10.69
N PRO A 113 -8.98 13.21 -11.84
CA PRO A 113 -8.83 14.48 -12.56
C PRO A 113 -10.11 14.97 -13.25
N GLY A 114 -11.09 14.08 -13.46
CA GLY A 114 -12.37 14.38 -14.11
C GLY A 114 -12.57 13.64 -15.44
N PRO A 115 -13.81 13.59 -15.95
CA PRO A 115 -14.16 12.76 -17.11
C PRO A 115 -13.59 13.24 -18.45
N GLN A 116 -13.20 14.52 -18.53
CA GLN A 116 -12.66 15.16 -19.74
C GLN A 116 -11.15 15.40 -19.63
N ALA A 117 -10.52 14.94 -18.55
CA ALA A 117 -9.10 15.13 -18.35
C ALA A 117 -8.29 14.28 -19.36
N PRO A 118 -7.13 14.77 -19.80
CA PRO A 118 -6.24 14.00 -20.65
C PRO A 118 -5.56 12.86 -19.88
N PHE A 119 -5.16 11.80 -20.60
CA PHE A 119 -4.60 10.58 -20.00
C PHE A 119 -3.38 10.81 -19.10
N TRP A 120 -2.50 11.76 -19.43
CA TRP A 120 -1.30 12.04 -18.62
C TRP A 120 -1.63 12.62 -17.25
N GLU A 121 -2.77 13.32 -17.09
CA GLU A 121 -3.21 13.82 -15.78
C GLU A 121 -3.67 12.68 -14.88
N PHE A 122 -4.33 11.66 -15.43
CA PHE A 122 -4.65 10.43 -14.70
C PHE A 122 -3.39 9.71 -14.24
N PHE A 123 -2.40 9.60 -15.12
CA PHE A 123 -1.12 9.00 -14.77
C PHE A 123 -0.43 9.80 -13.67
N GLY A 124 -0.31 11.11 -13.82
CA GLY A 124 0.31 12.01 -12.83
C GLY A 124 -0.36 11.93 -11.45
N ALA A 125 -1.69 12.00 -11.43
CA ALA A 125 -2.50 11.88 -10.21
C ALA A 125 -2.34 10.53 -9.48
N SER A 126 -2.00 9.47 -10.23
CA SER A 126 -1.86 8.11 -9.72
C SER A 126 -0.48 7.79 -9.15
N LEU A 127 0.54 8.61 -9.42
CA LEU A 127 1.96 8.24 -9.25
C LEU A 127 2.31 7.72 -7.85
N GLU A 128 1.79 8.36 -6.81
CA GLU A 128 2.06 8.02 -5.42
C GLU A 128 1.64 6.57 -5.09
N HIS A 129 0.56 6.10 -5.71
CA HIS A 129 -0.02 4.78 -5.48
C HIS A 129 0.47 3.76 -6.51
N SER A 130 0.61 4.17 -7.78
CA SER A 130 0.95 3.27 -8.89
C SER A 130 2.40 2.79 -8.82
N ILE A 131 3.34 3.63 -8.37
CA ILE A 131 4.75 3.23 -8.17
C ILE A 131 4.84 2.13 -7.11
N LEU A 132 4.17 2.32 -5.96
CA LEU A 132 4.14 1.30 -4.91
C LEU A 132 3.41 0.04 -5.36
N ALA A 133 2.32 0.17 -6.12
CA ALA A 133 1.62 -0.98 -6.70
C ALA A 133 2.52 -1.79 -7.64
N LEU A 134 3.30 -1.14 -8.51
CA LEU A 134 4.27 -1.81 -9.39
C LEU A 134 5.38 -2.51 -8.59
N CYS A 135 5.86 -1.89 -7.53
CA CYS A 135 6.79 -2.51 -6.60
C CYS A 135 6.21 -3.77 -5.95
N PHE A 136 4.95 -3.75 -5.51
CA PHE A 136 4.27 -4.94 -4.98
C PHE A 136 4.08 -6.03 -6.03
N ILE A 137 3.75 -5.68 -7.28
CA ILE A 137 3.69 -6.62 -8.41
C ILE A 137 5.06 -7.26 -8.64
N ALA A 138 6.13 -6.48 -8.64
CA ALA A 138 7.49 -7.00 -8.79
C ALA A 138 7.84 -7.99 -7.66
N LEU A 139 7.49 -7.68 -6.41
CA LEU A 139 7.70 -8.57 -5.27
C LEU A 139 6.84 -9.84 -5.30
N LEU A 140 5.68 -9.80 -5.95
CA LEU A 140 4.76 -10.92 -6.11
C LEU A 140 5.26 -11.93 -7.15
N ILE A 141 5.76 -11.42 -8.27
CA ILE A 141 6.24 -12.23 -9.41
C ILE A 141 7.65 -12.75 -9.14
N ALA A 142 8.53 -11.92 -8.58
CA ALA A 142 9.92 -12.27 -8.36
C ALA A 142 10.12 -13.09 -7.07
N PRO A 143 11.12 -13.99 -7.02
CA PRO A 143 11.43 -14.77 -5.83
C PRO A 143 12.18 -13.92 -4.77
N SER A 144 11.47 -12.94 -4.22
CA SER A 144 11.97 -11.90 -3.30
C SER A 144 12.26 -12.42 -1.88
N ASN A 145 11.95 -13.68 -1.59
CA ASN A 145 12.20 -14.35 -0.30
C ASN A 145 13.46 -15.25 -0.29
N GLN A 146 14.21 -15.34 -1.39
CA GLN A 146 15.40 -16.21 -1.46
C GLN A 146 16.55 -15.75 -0.54
N ARG A 147 16.64 -14.45 -0.24
CA ARG A 147 17.71 -13.86 0.58
C ARG A 147 17.14 -12.94 1.66
N TRP A 148 17.88 -12.89 2.77
CA TRP A 148 17.57 -12.07 3.95
C TRP A 148 16.14 -12.25 4.46
N ALA A 149 15.59 -13.47 4.34
CA ALA A 149 14.30 -13.86 4.89
C ALA A 149 14.50 -14.79 6.09
N LEU A 150 13.68 -14.64 7.13
CA LEU A 150 13.71 -15.48 8.33
C LEU A 150 13.29 -16.94 8.01
N HIS A 151 12.38 -17.13 7.05
CA HIS A 151 11.98 -18.46 6.58
C HIS A 151 12.73 -18.79 5.27
N ARG A 152 13.73 -19.66 5.35
CA ARG A 152 14.31 -20.34 4.17
C ARG A 152 13.48 -21.59 3.89
N SER A 153 12.71 -21.61 2.80
CA SER A 153 12.38 -22.87 2.17
C SER A 153 13.68 -23.39 1.53
N GLN A 154 14.27 -24.43 2.10
CA GLN A 154 15.33 -25.18 1.41
C GLN A 154 14.69 -25.86 0.19
N GLN A 155 15.02 -25.38 -1.00
CA GLN A 155 14.93 -26.12 -2.25
C GLN A 155 16.19 -25.81 -3.05
#